data_AF-A0A8C5P9Z3-F1
#
_entry.id   AF-A0A8C5P9Z3-F1
#
_cell.length_a   1.000
_cell.length_b   1.000
_cell.length_c   1.000
_cell.angle_alpha   90.00
_cell.angle_beta   90.00
_cell.angle_gamma   90.00
#
_symmetry.space_group_name_H-M   'P 1'
#
loop_
_entity.id
_entity.type
_entity.pdbx_description
1 polymer ?
#
loop_
_entity_poly.entity_id
_entity_poly.type
_entity_poly.pdbx_seq_one_letter_code
_entity_poly.pdbx_strand_id
1 'polypeptide(L)'
;MVKSAVPVQMLPSFTFSETGIPDEPPRVVLTPEGAAELTSDMTKSKQIGNHNSDKKKSISKLWKTKRRVKDLDQIHCDLRPENAKRLLNQEVDYQLPGNAQHYCLHCARYFADLKTLQEHFRTKVHKRRIKELKVEPYTQEEAERAAGMGSYIPPRKVEVQTQDVEIK
;
A
#
# COMPACT_ATOMS: atom_id res chain seq x y z
N MET A 1 47.80 17.55 14.80
CA MET A 1 47.75 19.03 14.80
C MET A 1 47.60 19.43 13.33
N VAL A 2 46.54 20.05 12.83
CA VAL A 2 45.87 21.29 13.28
C VAL A 2 44.37 21.18 12.91
N LYS A 3 43.48 21.46 13.86
CA LYS A 3 42.03 21.62 13.61
C LYS A 3 41.83 23.01 13.00
N SER A 4 41.42 23.11 11.74
CA SER A 4 40.96 24.36 11.13
C SER A 4 39.44 24.45 11.23
N ALA A 5 38.99 25.34 12.11
CA ALA A 5 37.61 25.71 12.31
C ALA A 5 37.09 26.56 11.14
N VAL A 6 35.86 26.29 10.69
CA VAL A 6 35.14 27.12 9.73
C VAL A 6 34.12 27.98 10.50
N PRO A 7 34.07 29.30 10.29
CA PRO A 7 33.26 30.23 11.09
C PRO A 7 31.77 30.18 10.74
N VAL A 8 30.95 30.17 11.80
CA VAL A 8 29.48 30.31 11.81
C VAL A 8 29.11 31.74 11.45
N GLN A 9 28.33 31.93 10.37
CA GLN A 9 27.79 33.24 10.01
C GLN A 9 26.50 33.49 10.79
N MET A 10 26.55 34.52 11.65
CA MET A 10 25.39 35.09 12.35
C MET A 10 24.47 35.81 11.36
N LEU A 11 23.17 35.51 11.41
CA LEU A 11 22.15 36.33 10.74
C LEU A 11 21.75 37.50 11.67
N PRO A 12 21.65 38.74 11.15
CA PRO A 12 21.29 39.90 11.95
C PRO A 12 19.81 39.89 12.34
N SER A 13 19.58 40.15 13.63
CA SER A 13 18.32 40.40 14.30
C SER A 13 17.62 41.63 13.72
N PHE A 14 16.46 41.41 13.10
CA PHE A 14 15.59 42.46 12.57
C PHE A 14 14.68 42.98 13.70
N THR A 15 15.04 44.13 14.25
CA THR A 15 14.22 44.90 15.19
C THR A 15 13.15 45.66 14.41
N PHE A 16 11.87 45.33 14.61
CA PHE A 16 10.76 46.14 14.13
C PHE A 16 10.10 46.84 15.32
N SER A 17 10.04 48.16 15.18
CA SER A 17 9.86 49.16 16.21
C SER A 17 8.43 49.27 16.74
N GLU A 18 8.34 49.52 18.05
CA GLU A 18 7.17 50.06 18.73
C GLU A 18 6.80 51.45 18.19
N THR A 19 5.52 51.64 17.83
CA THR A 19 4.91 52.97 17.82
C THR A 19 3.50 52.88 18.40
N GLY A 20 3.39 53.32 19.66
CA GLY A 20 2.41 54.34 20.06
C GLY A 20 0.94 53.94 20.14
N ILE A 21 0.52 53.59 21.36
CA ILE A 21 -0.84 53.80 21.88
C ILE A 21 -1.00 55.30 22.16
N PRO A 22 -2.13 55.91 21.76
CA PRO A 22 -2.74 56.90 22.64
C PRO A 22 -4.23 56.65 22.92
N ASP A 23 -4.55 57.04 24.15
CA ASP A 23 -5.75 56.92 24.97
C ASP A 23 -7.12 57.30 24.36
N GLU A 24 -8.16 56.60 24.83
CA GLU A 24 -9.57 57.02 24.82
C GLU A 24 -9.75 58.38 25.53
N PRO A 25 -10.68 59.24 25.06
CA PRO A 25 -11.93 59.44 25.83
C PRO A 25 -13.12 59.95 24.95
N PRO A 26 -14.27 60.38 25.52
CA PRO A 26 -15.35 59.57 26.08
C PRO A 26 -16.71 59.73 25.34
N ARG A 27 -17.46 58.62 25.31
CA ARG A 27 -18.92 58.43 25.42
C ARG A 27 -19.89 59.61 25.12
N VAL A 28 -20.75 59.42 24.11
CA VAL A 28 -22.16 59.93 23.97
C VAL A 28 -22.71 59.41 22.62
N VAL A 29 -23.94 58.99 22.34
CA VAL A 29 -25.26 58.86 23.01
C VAL A 29 -26.05 57.81 22.19
N LEU A 30 -26.93 57.05 22.84
CA LEU A 30 -27.92 56.17 22.23
C LEU A 30 -29.02 56.96 21.51
N THR A 31 -29.33 56.63 20.25
CA THR A 31 -30.68 56.76 19.69
C THR A 31 -30.96 55.69 18.60
N PRO A 32 -32.25 55.37 18.36
CA PRO A 32 -32.68 54.06 17.88
C PRO A 32 -33.14 54.06 16.41
N GLU A 33 -33.37 52.84 15.90
CA GLU A 33 -34.17 52.48 14.73
C GLU A 33 -33.53 52.61 13.33
N GLY A 34 -33.34 51.45 12.67
CA GLY A 34 -33.49 51.32 11.23
C GLY A 34 -32.23 51.30 10.37
N ALA A 35 -31.47 50.20 10.39
CA ALA A 35 -30.69 49.77 9.22
C ALA A 35 -30.65 48.24 9.17
N ALA A 36 -31.26 47.70 8.12
CA ALA A 36 -31.29 46.30 7.79
C ALA A 36 -29.88 45.77 7.48
N GLU A 37 -29.49 44.65 8.06
CA GLU A 37 -28.51 43.76 7.43
C GLU A 37 -29.03 42.32 7.50
N LEU A 38 -29.41 41.82 6.33
CA LEU A 38 -29.58 40.41 6.03
C LEU A 38 -28.25 39.73 6.30
N THR A 39 -28.06 39.12 7.48
CA THR A 39 -26.99 38.14 7.64
C THR A 39 -27.40 36.94 6.81
N SER A 40 -26.94 36.90 5.56
CA SER A 40 -27.02 35.72 4.73
C SER A 40 -26.33 34.59 5.49
N ASP A 41 -27.10 33.73 6.15
CA ASP A 41 -26.62 32.44 6.63
C ASP A 41 -26.13 31.69 5.39
N MET A 42 -24.83 31.81 5.10
CA MET A 42 -24.17 31.09 4.04
C MET A 42 -24.22 29.60 4.41
N THR A 43 -25.32 28.95 4.03
CA THR A 43 -25.47 27.51 4.18
C THR A 43 -24.31 26.84 3.47
N LYS A 44 -23.56 26.03 4.21
CA LYS A 44 -22.35 25.37 3.73
C LYS A 44 -22.70 24.57 2.48
N SER A 45 -22.25 25.05 1.31
CA SER A 45 -22.61 24.45 0.03
C SER A 45 -22.16 22.99 -0.01
N LYS A 46 -23.06 22.09 -0.43
CA LYS A 46 -22.73 20.67 -0.53
C LYS A 46 -21.58 20.50 -1.53
N GLN A 47 -20.47 19.91 -1.10
CA GLN A 47 -19.38 19.60 -2.01
C GLN A 47 -19.79 18.47 -2.96
N ILE A 48 -20.13 18.84 -4.20
CA ILE A 48 -20.48 17.91 -5.27
C ILE A 48 -19.17 17.46 -5.93
N GLY A 49 -18.91 16.14 -5.95
CA GLY A 49 -17.71 15.55 -6.57
C GLY A 49 -16.51 15.37 -5.64
N ASN A 50 -16.40 16.13 -4.54
CA ASN A 50 -15.30 16.01 -3.57
C ASN A 50 -15.66 15.12 -2.36
N HIS A 51 -16.28 13.98 -2.62
CA HIS A 51 -16.49 12.96 -1.59
C HIS A 51 -15.24 12.08 -1.53
N ASN A 52 -14.28 12.45 -0.69
CA ASN A 52 -13.14 11.58 -0.39
C ASN A 52 -13.69 10.27 0.18
N SER A 53 -13.63 9.19 -0.61
CA SER A 53 -13.98 7.87 -0.10
C SER A 53 -12.99 7.55 1.01
N ASP A 54 -13.45 7.53 2.27
CA ASP A 54 -12.60 7.30 3.44
C ASP A 54 -11.64 6.14 3.15
N LYS A 55 -10.33 6.41 3.18
CA LYS A 55 -9.29 5.42 2.82
C LYS A 55 -9.41 4.12 3.63
N LYS A 56 -9.96 4.18 4.85
CA LYS A 56 -10.27 2.99 5.67
C LYS A 56 -11.36 2.09 5.05
N LYS A 57 -12.37 2.67 4.39
CA LYS A 57 -13.46 1.93 3.73
C LYS A 57 -12.98 1.20 2.48
N SER A 58 -11.92 1.66 1.80
CA SER A 58 -11.35 0.96 0.65
C SER A 58 -10.50 -0.25 1.04
N ILE A 59 -9.72 -0.16 2.13
CA ILE A 59 -8.88 -1.26 2.62
C ILE A 59 -9.75 -2.42 3.14
N SER A 60 -10.76 -2.14 3.95
CA SER A 60 -11.70 -3.16 4.44
C SER A 60 -12.42 -3.89 3.29
N LYS A 61 -12.71 -3.20 2.18
CA LYS A 61 -13.29 -3.82 0.98
C LYS A 61 -12.33 -4.79 0.28
N LEU A 62 -11.02 -4.54 0.33
CA LEU A 62 -10.01 -5.38 -0.32
C LEU A 62 -9.81 -6.69 0.47
N TRP A 63 -9.81 -6.62 1.80
CA TRP A 63 -9.59 -7.79 2.67
C TRP A 63 -10.81 -8.69 2.87
N LYS A 64 -11.93 -8.43 2.17
CA LYS A 64 -13.11 -9.31 2.21
C LYS A 64 -12.83 -10.64 1.52
N THR A 65 -13.41 -11.71 2.05
CA THR A 65 -13.26 -13.09 1.54
C THR A 65 -13.54 -13.23 0.05
N LYS A 66 -14.53 -12.50 -0.49
CA LYS A 66 -14.90 -12.54 -1.91
C LYS A 66 -13.81 -12.08 -2.91
N ARG A 67 -12.74 -11.44 -2.43
CA ARG A 67 -11.60 -10.94 -3.24
C ARG A 67 -10.27 -11.48 -2.71
N ARG A 68 -10.31 -12.54 -1.91
CA ARG A 68 -9.09 -13.13 -1.35
C ARG A 68 -8.27 -13.78 -2.47
N VAL A 69 -6.97 -13.56 -2.42
CA VAL A 69 -5.98 -14.16 -3.33
C VAL A 69 -5.44 -15.43 -2.68
N LYS A 70 -4.87 -16.35 -3.47
CA LYS A 70 -4.18 -17.54 -2.93
C LYS A 70 -3.12 -17.16 -1.88
N ASP A 71 -3.12 -17.90 -0.79
CA ASP A 71 -2.19 -17.76 0.32
C ASP A 71 -0.81 -18.38 -0.03
N LEU A 72 0.23 -18.06 0.76
CA LEU A 72 1.62 -18.45 0.46
C LEU A 72 1.86 -19.96 0.59
N ASP A 73 1.29 -20.57 1.62
CA ASP A 73 1.27 -22.02 1.86
C ASP A 73 0.63 -22.79 0.70
N GLN A 74 -0.48 -22.29 0.16
CA GLN A 74 -1.13 -22.87 -1.01
C GLN A 74 -0.22 -22.82 -2.24
N ILE A 75 0.53 -21.74 -2.42
CA ILE A 75 1.48 -21.58 -3.54
C ILE A 75 2.67 -22.54 -3.38
N HIS A 76 3.12 -22.82 -2.16
CA HIS A 76 4.14 -23.84 -1.92
C HIS A 76 3.67 -25.25 -2.32
N CYS A 77 2.39 -25.57 -2.11
CA CYS A 77 1.79 -26.81 -2.61
C CYS A 77 1.74 -26.84 -4.14
N ASP A 78 1.39 -25.71 -4.78
CA ASP A 78 1.36 -25.58 -6.24
C ASP A 78 2.77 -25.66 -6.86
N LEU A 79 3.82 -25.28 -6.13
CA LEU A 79 5.21 -25.31 -6.57
C LEU A 79 5.77 -26.74 -6.70
N ARG A 80 5.11 -27.73 -6.10
CA ARG A 80 5.50 -29.14 -6.26
C ARG A 80 5.47 -29.52 -7.74
N PRO A 81 6.45 -30.29 -8.23
CA PRO A 81 6.64 -30.51 -9.67
C PRO A 81 5.44 -31.17 -10.35
N GLU A 82 4.68 -31.99 -9.63
CA GLU A 82 3.45 -32.62 -10.12
C GLU A 82 2.36 -31.58 -10.41
N ASN A 83 2.12 -30.68 -9.46
CA ASN A 83 1.13 -29.61 -9.58
C ASN A 83 1.59 -28.56 -10.58
N ALA A 84 2.87 -28.18 -10.55
CA ALA A 84 3.46 -27.19 -11.45
C ALA A 84 3.26 -27.58 -12.92
N LYS A 85 3.49 -28.85 -13.28
CA LYS A 85 3.27 -29.34 -14.65
C LYS A 85 1.80 -29.27 -15.08
N ARG A 86 0.88 -29.59 -14.16
CA ARG A 86 -0.56 -29.53 -14.42
C ARG A 86 -1.04 -28.09 -14.62
N LEU A 87 -0.55 -27.16 -13.81
CA LEU A 87 -0.95 -25.74 -13.88
C LEU A 87 -0.29 -25.01 -15.06
N LEU A 88 0.89 -25.44 -15.49
CA LEU A 88 1.53 -24.90 -16.70
C LEU A 88 0.87 -25.39 -17.99
N ASN A 89 0.48 -26.66 -18.03
CA ASN A 89 -0.18 -27.28 -19.19
C ASN A 89 -1.70 -27.34 -18.99
N GLN A 90 -2.30 -26.20 -18.63
CA GLN A 90 -3.74 -26.09 -18.48
C GLN A 90 -4.42 -26.19 -19.86
N GLU A 91 -5.58 -26.84 -19.92
CA GLU A 91 -6.46 -26.79 -21.08
C GLU A 91 -6.94 -25.35 -21.37
N VAL A 92 -7.23 -25.09 -22.63
CA VAL A 92 -7.63 -23.77 -23.13
C VAL A 92 -9.01 -23.41 -22.57
N ASP A 93 -9.07 -22.42 -21.67
CA ASP A 93 -10.31 -21.93 -21.06
C ASP A 93 -10.61 -20.49 -21.48
N TYR A 94 -11.68 -20.32 -22.27
CA TYR A 94 -12.10 -19.02 -22.82
C TYR A 94 -12.64 -18.03 -21.79
N GLN A 95 -12.97 -18.45 -20.56
CA GLN A 95 -13.45 -17.54 -19.51
C GLN A 95 -12.30 -16.81 -18.80
N LEU A 96 -11.08 -17.32 -18.92
CA LEU A 96 -9.89 -16.77 -18.30
C LEU A 96 -9.08 -15.92 -19.29
N PRO A 97 -8.36 -14.89 -18.81
CA PRO A 97 -7.54 -14.07 -19.69
C PRO A 97 -6.40 -14.91 -20.28
N GLY A 98 -6.08 -14.68 -21.56
CA GLY A 98 -5.07 -15.43 -22.30
C GLY A 98 -5.39 -16.92 -22.42
N ASN A 99 -6.67 -17.27 -22.39
CA ASN A 99 -7.18 -18.64 -22.45
C ASN A 99 -6.53 -19.61 -21.45
N ALA A 100 -6.16 -19.10 -20.27
CA ALA A 100 -5.41 -19.81 -19.23
C ALA A 100 -3.99 -20.31 -19.61
N GLN A 101 -3.47 -19.97 -20.79
CA GLN A 101 -2.17 -20.46 -21.28
C GLN A 101 -0.98 -19.71 -20.65
N HIS A 102 -1.16 -18.44 -20.29
CA HIS A 102 -0.08 -17.61 -19.76
C HIS A 102 -0.25 -17.41 -18.25
N TYR A 103 0.25 -18.39 -17.48
CA TYR A 103 0.11 -18.42 -16.03
C TYR A 103 1.45 -18.27 -15.30
N CYS A 104 1.45 -17.49 -14.21
CA CYS A 104 2.59 -17.39 -13.30
C CYS A 104 2.30 -18.15 -12.00
N LEU A 105 3.11 -19.16 -11.68
CA LEU A 105 2.95 -19.98 -10.47
C LEU A 105 3.10 -19.15 -9.18
N HIS A 106 4.13 -18.30 -9.10
CA HIS A 106 4.48 -17.60 -7.86
C HIS A 106 3.42 -16.56 -7.45
N CYS A 107 2.81 -15.90 -8.43
CA CYS A 107 1.80 -14.86 -8.17
C CYS A 107 0.35 -15.36 -8.33
N ALA A 108 0.15 -16.59 -8.82
CA ALA A 108 -1.14 -17.18 -9.11
C ALA A 108 -2.05 -16.28 -9.97
N ARG A 109 -1.48 -15.70 -11.03
CA ARG A 109 -2.19 -14.77 -11.93
C ARG A 109 -2.07 -15.22 -13.38
N TYR A 110 -3.15 -15.05 -14.11
CA TYR A 110 -3.23 -15.24 -15.56
C TYR A 110 -2.94 -13.93 -16.28
N PHE A 111 -2.30 -14.03 -17.43
CA PHE A 111 -1.92 -12.93 -18.32
C PHE A 111 -2.52 -13.13 -19.71
N ALA A 112 -2.65 -12.04 -20.47
CA ALA A 112 -3.22 -12.09 -21.81
C ALA A 112 -2.20 -12.53 -22.87
N ASP A 113 -0.94 -12.08 -22.75
CA ASP A 113 0.12 -12.34 -23.73
C ASP A 113 1.43 -12.81 -23.06
N LEU A 114 2.26 -13.55 -23.82
CA LEU A 114 3.63 -13.93 -23.39
C LEU A 114 4.50 -12.73 -23.01
N LYS A 115 4.39 -11.61 -23.74
CA LYS A 115 5.18 -10.39 -23.47
C LYS A 115 4.85 -9.82 -22.09
N THR A 116 3.56 -9.75 -21.75
CA THR A 116 3.12 -9.24 -20.44
C THR A 116 3.58 -10.13 -19.29
N LEU A 117 3.68 -11.44 -19.51
CA LEU A 117 4.21 -12.39 -18.53
C LEU A 117 5.73 -12.20 -18.33
N GLN A 118 6.49 -11.99 -19.41
CA GLN A 118 7.93 -11.68 -19.31
C GLN A 118 8.18 -10.36 -18.57
N GLU A 119 7.38 -9.33 -18.87
CA GLU A 119 7.44 -8.05 -18.15
C GLU A 119 7.10 -8.23 -16.67
N HIS A 120 6.11 -9.06 -16.36
CA HIS A 120 5.73 -9.38 -14.98
C HIS A 120 6.91 -9.92 -14.16
N PHE A 121 7.73 -10.81 -14.72
CA PHE A 121 8.92 -11.34 -14.01
C PHE A 121 9.95 -10.28 -13.66
N ARG A 122 10.04 -9.20 -14.45
CA ARG A 122 10.96 -8.08 -14.19
C ARG A 122 10.47 -7.17 -13.06
N THR A 123 9.16 -7.15 -12.80
CA THR A 123 8.52 -6.26 -11.81
C THR A 123 8.95 -6.54 -10.38
N LYS A 124 8.88 -5.49 -9.53
CA LYS A 124 9.19 -5.59 -8.10
C LYS A 124 8.23 -6.50 -7.35
N VAL A 125 6.97 -6.57 -7.77
CA VAL A 125 5.93 -7.40 -7.12
C VAL A 125 6.33 -8.87 -7.21
N HIS A 126 6.72 -9.32 -8.40
CA HIS A 126 7.16 -10.70 -8.61
C HIS A 126 8.43 -11.03 -7.82
N LYS A 127 9.43 -10.15 -7.89
CA LYS A 127 10.68 -10.31 -7.14
C LYS A 127 10.46 -10.33 -5.62
N ARG A 128 9.47 -9.60 -5.11
CA ARG A 128 9.09 -9.66 -3.70
C ARG A 128 8.48 -11.02 -3.36
N ARG A 129 7.61 -11.56 -4.22
CA ARG A 129 6.97 -12.86 -4.03
C ARG A 129 7.98 -14.01 -4.00
N ILE A 130 8.97 -14.01 -4.88
CA ILE A 130 10.05 -14.99 -4.85
C ILE A 130 10.81 -14.93 -3.52
N LYS A 131 11.06 -13.73 -2.98
CA LYS A 131 11.72 -13.58 -1.68
C LYS A 131 10.85 -14.11 -0.53
N GLU A 132 9.54 -13.89 -0.58
CA GLU A 132 8.58 -14.45 0.39
C GLU A 132 8.59 -15.99 0.36
N LEU A 133 8.59 -16.59 -0.84
CA LEU A 133 8.59 -18.06 -1.04
C LEU A 133 9.93 -18.75 -0.75
N LYS A 134 11.01 -18.01 -0.53
CA LYS A 134 12.30 -18.60 -0.12
C LYS A 134 12.29 -19.10 1.32
N VAL A 135 11.32 -18.67 2.10
CA VAL A 135 11.13 -19.09 3.49
C VAL A 135 10.05 -20.17 3.51
N GLU A 136 10.26 -21.21 4.32
CA GLU A 136 9.22 -22.21 4.58
C GLU A 136 7.91 -21.54 5.06
N PRO A 137 6.74 -21.96 4.55
CA PRO A 137 5.47 -21.34 4.94
C PRO A 137 5.16 -21.62 6.42
N TYR A 138 4.56 -20.63 7.08
CA TYR A 138 4.08 -20.76 8.45
C TYR A 138 2.95 -21.79 8.52
N THR A 139 3.07 -22.76 9.41
CA THR A 139 2.08 -23.84 9.58
C THR A 139 1.44 -23.80 10.96
N GLN A 140 0.29 -24.47 11.10
CA GLN A 140 -0.40 -24.58 12.38
C GLN A 140 0.46 -25.25 13.45
N GLU A 141 1.27 -26.25 13.07
CA GLU A 141 2.21 -26.91 13.99
C GLU A 141 3.25 -25.94 14.57
N GLU A 142 3.69 -24.96 13.77
CA GLU A 142 4.59 -23.90 14.24
C GLU A 142 3.90 -23.01 15.28
N ALA A 143 2.62 -22.69 15.08
CA ALA A 143 1.81 -21.95 16.04
C ALA A 143 1.66 -22.70 17.38
N GLU A 144 1.41 -24.00 17.31
CA GLU A 144 1.26 -24.87 18.49
C GLU A 144 2.58 -25.02 19.26
N ARG A 145 3.71 -25.14 18.54
CA ARG A 145 5.05 -25.12 19.13
C ARG A 145 5.33 -23.80 19.84
N ALA A 146 4.96 -22.67 19.23
CA ALA A 146 5.10 -21.35 19.85
C ALA A 146 4.21 -21.19 21.09
N ALA A 147 3.05 -21.85 21.13
CA ALA A 147 2.17 -21.92 22.30
C ALA A 147 2.68 -22.88 23.40
N GLY A 148 3.83 -23.54 23.21
CA GLY A 148 4.46 -24.43 24.19
C GLY A 148 4.07 -25.90 24.06
N MET A 149 3.36 -26.30 23.00
CA MET A 149 2.94 -27.68 22.74
C MET A 149 3.94 -28.46 21.85
N GLY A 150 5.22 -28.08 21.82
CA GLY A 150 6.25 -28.80 21.05
C GLY A 150 7.66 -28.20 21.14
N SER A 151 8.58 -28.72 20.32
CA SER A 151 9.98 -28.27 20.26
C SER A 151 10.23 -27.21 19.18
N TYR A 152 11.16 -26.29 19.44
CA TYR A 152 11.56 -25.27 18.47
C TYR A 152 12.32 -25.87 17.29
N ILE A 153 11.91 -25.52 16.08
CA ILE A 153 12.58 -25.88 14.83
C ILE A 153 12.82 -24.59 14.03
N PRO A 154 14.06 -24.30 13.61
CA PRO A 154 14.33 -23.11 12.81
C PRO A 154 13.75 -23.27 11.39
N PRO A 155 13.24 -22.18 10.78
CA PRO A 155 12.65 -22.23 9.44
C PRO A 155 13.72 -22.56 8.39
N ARG A 156 13.40 -23.50 7.49
CA ARG A 156 14.31 -23.89 6.40
C ARG A 156 14.21 -22.91 5.25
N LYS A 157 15.33 -22.73 4.53
CA LYS A 157 15.37 -21.95 3.29
C LYS A 157 15.02 -22.89 2.13
N VAL A 158 14.00 -22.51 1.35
CA VAL A 158 13.58 -23.22 0.15
C VAL A 158 14.15 -22.50 -1.07
N GLU A 159 14.80 -23.24 -1.97
CA GLU A 159 15.25 -22.70 -3.23
C GLU A 159 14.08 -22.69 -4.23
N VAL A 160 13.67 -21.49 -4.65
CA VAL A 160 12.59 -21.30 -5.61
C VAL A 160 13.19 -20.95 -6.96
N GLN A 161 13.02 -21.86 -7.92
CA GLN A 161 13.40 -21.62 -9.32
C GLN A 161 12.28 -20.86 -10.03
N THR A 162 12.66 -19.81 -10.77
CA THR A 162 11.75 -19.11 -11.67
C THR A 162 11.49 -19.96 -12.90
N GLN A 163 10.25 -19.92 -13.39
CA GLN A 163 9.85 -20.59 -14.61
C GLN A 163 10.54 -19.92 -15.80
N ASP A 164 11.36 -20.67 -16.54
CA ASP A 164 11.88 -20.21 -17.82
C ASP A 164 10.82 -20.47 -18.89
N VAL A 165 10.36 -19.39 -19.53
CA VAL A 165 9.38 -19.48 -20.61
C VAL A 165 10.13 -19.92 -21.85
N GLU A 166 10.11 -21.21 -22.13
CA GLU A 166 10.58 -21.74 -23.41
C GLU A 166 9.70 -21.18 -24.52
N ILE A 167 10.29 -20.37 -25.38
CA ILE A 167 9.68 -19.94 -26.64
C ILE A 167 9.70 -21.19 -27.53
N LYS A 168 8.55 -21.87 -27.62
CA LYS A 168 8.34 -22.88 -28.66
C LYS A 168 8.08 -22.22 -30.01
#